data_AF-A0A183GMQ2-F1
#
_entry.id   AF-A0A183GMQ2-F1
#
_cell.length_a   1.000
_cell.length_b   1.000
_cell.length_c   1.000
_cell.angle_alpha   90.00
_cell.angle_beta   90.00
_cell.angle_gamma   90.00
#
_symmetry.space_group_name_H-M   'P 1'
#
loop_
_entity.id
_entity.type
_entity.pdbx_description
1 polymer ?
#
loop_
_entity_poly.entity_id
_entity_poly.type
_entity_poly.pdbx_seq_one_letter_code
_entity_poly.pdbx_strand_id
1 'polypeptide(L)'
;MSMFDANAKVDRQPPPLPDTNGVEYPRAASWASGNCATVLKDEKGEQGQYSSEGCQLFRCFLYESLAEENLSFVEAVDKLKKMKNSDEKKEYAKEIVQLYSPYINLSSGAMKVISASRFLKIYTNSCAWSMKKGMYR
;
A
#
# COMPACT_ATOMS: atom_id res chain seq x y z
N MET A 1 -10.82 29.05 -14.06
CA MET A 1 -10.31 27.69 -14.32
C MET A 1 -11.41 26.70 -13.95
N SER A 2 -11.88 25.89 -14.90
CA SER A 2 -12.82 24.79 -14.62
C SER A 2 -12.05 23.67 -13.93
N MET A 3 -12.51 23.21 -12.77
CA MET A 3 -11.90 22.08 -12.03
C MET A 3 -12.13 20.72 -12.70
N PHE A 4 -13.10 20.64 -13.62
CA PHE A 4 -13.44 19.42 -14.35
C PHE A 4 -13.25 19.68 -15.84
N ASP A 5 -12.31 18.96 -16.43
CA ASP A 5 -12.21 18.80 -17.88
C ASP A 5 -12.83 17.45 -18.25
N ALA A 6 -14.06 17.49 -18.77
CA ALA A 6 -14.78 16.30 -19.20
C ALA A 6 -14.09 15.58 -20.39
N ASN A 7 -13.15 16.26 -21.07
CA ASN A 7 -12.36 15.71 -22.16
C ASN A 7 -11.00 15.18 -21.70
N ALA A 8 -10.62 15.37 -20.42
CA ALA A 8 -9.45 14.73 -19.83
C ALA A 8 -9.74 13.24 -19.63
N LYS A 9 -9.76 12.48 -20.72
CA LYS A 9 -9.67 11.03 -20.67
C LYS A 9 -8.27 10.71 -20.19
N VAL A 10 -8.13 10.45 -18.89
CA VAL A 10 -6.93 9.80 -18.37
C VAL A 10 -6.99 8.37 -18.87
N ASP A 11 -6.17 8.07 -19.87
CA ASP A 11 -6.07 6.73 -20.45
C ASP A 11 -5.31 5.84 -19.45
N ARG A 12 -6.03 5.40 -18.42
CA ARG A 12 -5.49 4.50 -17.40
C ARG A 12 -5.19 3.16 -18.06
N GLN A 13 -4.01 2.62 -17.81
CA GLN A 13 -3.62 1.31 -18.31
C GLN A 13 -4.10 0.25 -17.32
N PRO A 14 -4.89 -0.75 -17.74
CA PRO A 14 -5.33 -1.81 -16.85
C PRO A 14 -4.12 -2.62 -16.34
N PRO A 15 -4.12 -3.02 -15.06
CA PRO A 15 -3.09 -3.91 -14.55
C PRO A 15 -3.16 -5.27 -15.27
N PRO A 16 -2.03 -5.98 -15.44
CA PRO A 16 -2.03 -7.29 -16.06
C PRO A 16 -2.83 -8.28 -15.20
N LEU A 17 -3.65 -9.12 -15.84
CA LEU A 17 -4.33 -10.20 -15.11
C LEU A 17 -3.29 -11.20 -14.56
N PRO A 18 -3.51 -11.76 -13.36
CA PRO A 18 -2.65 -12.81 -12.84
C PRO A 18 -2.73 -14.07 -13.71
N ASP A 19 -1.63 -14.82 -13.77
CA ASP A 19 -1.65 -16.15 -14.35
C ASP A 19 -2.51 -17.08 -13.49
N THR A 20 -3.22 -18.01 -14.13
CA THR A 20 -4.05 -19.03 -13.46
C THR A 20 -3.30 -20.35 -13.31
N ASN A 21 -2.14 -20.50 -13.96
CA ASN A 21 -1.30 -21.69 -13.84
C ASN A 21 -0.85 -21.90 -12.39
N GLY A 22 -1.16 -23.06 -11.81
CA GLY A 22 -0.79 -23.40 -10.43
C GLY A 22 -1.73 -22.85 -9.35
N VAL A 23 -2.80 -22.15 -9.72
CA VAL A 23 -3.86 -21.75 -8.78
C VAL A 23 -4.84 -22.90 -8.59
N GLU A 24 -4.69 -23.64 -7.49
CA GLU A 24 -5.62 -24.70 -7.13
C GLU A 24 -6.97 -24.13 -6.64
N TYR A 25 -8.07 -24.81 -6.99
CA TYR A 25 -9.42 -24.39 -6.59
C TYR A 25 -9.59 -24.13 -5.07
N PRO A 26 -9.05 -24.97 -4.16
CA PRO A 26 -9.12 -24.69 -2.71
C PRO A 26 -8.41 -23.40 -2.31
N ARG A 27 -7.29 -23.06 -2.95
CA ARG A 27 -6.55 -21.81 -2.71
C ARG A 27 -7.37 -20.61 -3.17
N ALA A 28 -7.91 -20.64 -4.39
CA ALA A 28 -8.80 -19.59 -4.89
C ALA A 28 -10.08 -19.44 -4.03
N ALA A 29 -10.69 -20.55 -3.61
CA ALA A 29 -11.86 -20.54 -2.73
C ALA A 29 -11.56 -19.92 -1.36
N SER A 30 -10.32 -20.05 -0.86
CA SER A 30 -9.88 -19.42 0.39
C SER A 30 -9.80 -17.88 0.29
N TRP A 31 -9.64 -17.33 -0.91
CA TRP A 31 -9.69 -15.87 -1.11
C TRP A 31 -11.11 -15.32 -0.93
N ALA A 32 -12.11 -16.05 -1.40
CA ALA A 32 -13.52 -15.67 -1.29
C ALA A 32 -14.12 -15.93 0.10
N SER A 33 -13.73 -17.04 0.74
CA SER A 33 -14.23 -17.43 2.07
C SER A 33 -13.42 -16.87 3.23
N GLY A 34 -12.23 -16.32 2.96
CA GLY A 34 -11.31 -15.78 3.95
C GLY A 34 -11.52 -14.29 4.23
N ASN A 35 -10.42 -13.56 4.46
CA ASN A 35 -10.42 -12.13 4.72
C ASN A 35 -9.44 -11.42 3.77
N CYS A 36 -9.47 -10.08 3.74
CA CYS A 36 -8.60 -9.32 2.83
C CYS A 36 -7.10 -9.66 2.99
N ALA A 37 -6.64 -10.02 4.19
CA ALA A 37 -5.25 -10.39 4.40
C ALA A 37 -4.86 -11.73 3.75
N THR A 38 -5.79 -12.69 3.60
CA THR A 38 -5.52 -13.96 2.91
C THR A 38 -5.31 -13.76 1.41
N VAL A 39 -5.97 -12.76 0.83
CA VAL A 39 -5.78 -12.37 -0.57
C VAL A 39 -4.46 -11.60 -0.77
N LEU A 40 -4.18 -10.63 0.11
CA LEU A 40 -3.02 -9.75 -0.03
C LEU A 40 -1.67 -10.43 0.28
N LYS A 41 -1.65 -11.44 1.16
CA LYS A 41 -0.42 -12.11 1.63
C LYS A 41 -0.23 -13.51 1.06
N ASP A 42 -0.81 -13.78 -0.09
CA ASP A 42 -0.76 -15.10 -0.71
C ASP A 42 0.64 -15.39 -1.30
N GLU A 43 1.55 -16.01 -0.54
CA GLU A 43 2.98 -16.11 -0.88
C GLU A 43 3.33 -17.13 -1.99
N LYS A 44 2.37 -17.92 -2.49
CA LYS A 44 2.61 -18.96 -3.52
C LYS A 44 2.58 -18.41 -4.96
N GLY A 45 3.44 -17.45 -5.28
CA GLY A 45 3.80 -17.15 -6.66
C GLY A 45 5.28 -17.47 -6.85
N GLU A 46 5.63 -18.51 -7.62
CA GLU A 46 7.03 -18.92 -7.87
C GLU A 46 7.85 -17.90 -8.69
N GLN A 47 7.38 -16.67 -8.87
CA GLN A 47 8.05 -15.66 -9.69
C GLN A 47 8.26 -14.41 -8.83
N GLY A 48 9.47 -14.32 -8.27
CA GLY A 48 9.96 -13.27 -7.36
C GLY A 48 10.08 -11.87 -7.95
N GLN A 49 9.13 -11.45 -8.78
CA GLN A 49 9.11 -10.12 -9.38
C GLN A 49 7.70 -9.51 -9.48
N TYR A 50 6.64 -10.28 -9.20
CA TYR A 50 5.26 -9.78 -9.20
C TYR A 50 4.59 -10.00 -7.84
N SER A 51 3.71 -9.06 -7.51
CA SER A 51 2.72 -9.17 -6.44
C SER A 51 2.04 -10.55 -6.46
N SER A 52 1.67 -11.09 -5.29
CA SER A 52 0.95 -12.37 -5.21
C SER A 52 -0.26 -12.43 -6.14
N GLU A 53 -0.59 -13.61 -6.68
CA GLU A 53 -1.72 -13.79 -7.61
C GLU A 53 -3.03 -13.23 -7.02
N GLY A 54 -3.28 -13.48 -5.74
CA GLY A 54 -4.41 -12.89 -5.01
C GLY A 54 -4.36 -11.35 -4.95
N CYS A 55 -3.22 -10.76 -4.63
CA CYS A 55 -3.07 -9.30 -4.60
C CYS A 55 -3.19 -8.68 -5.99
N GLN A 56 -2.67 -9.34 -7.02
CA GLN A 56 -2.81 -8.90 -8.41
C GLN A 56 -4.27 -8.97 -8.89
N LEU A 57 -5.00 -10.02 -8.51
CA LEU A 57 -6.43 -10.11 -8.76
C LEU A 57 -7.20 -8.98 -8.06
N PHE A 58 -6.85 -8.71 -6.79
CA PHE A 58 -7.45 -7.62 -6.03
C PHE A 58 -7.13 -6.24 -6.63
N ARG A 59 -5.93 -6.05 -7.18
CA ARG A 59 -5.57 -4.84 -7.94
C ARG A 59 -6.41 -4.66 -9.19
N CYS A 60 -6.66 -5.73 -9.95
CA CYS A 60 -7.54 -5.67 -11.12
C CYS A 60 -8.98 -5.28 -10.72
N PHE A 61 -9.51 -5.88 -9.65
CA PHE A 61 -10.82 -5.53 -9.10
C PHE A 61 -10.91 -4.06 -8.67
N LEU A 62 -9.87 -3.54 -8.01
CA LEU A 62 -9.83 -2.13 -7.59
C LEU A 62 -9.70 -1.16 -8.78
N TYR A 63 -8.98 -1.55 -9.83
CA TYR A 63 -8.86 -0.75 -11.06
C TYR A 63 -10.21 -0.51 -11.74
N GLU A 64 -11.03 -1.56 -11.83
CA GLU A 64 -12.40 -1.46 -12.34
C GLU A 64 -13.28 -0.59 -11.42
N SER A 65 -12.96 -0.56 -10.12
CA SER A 65 -13.66 0.21 -9.09
C SER A 65 -13.14 1.64 -8.91
N LEU A 66 -12.14 2.09 -9.68
CA LEU A 66 -11.48 3.40 -9.53
C LEU A 66 -10.90 3.62 -8.12
N ALA A 67 -10.28 2.58 -7.55
CA ALA A 67 -9.84 2.54 -6.16
C ALA A 67 -8.45 1.92 -5.97
N GLU A 68 -7.71 1.73 -7.06
CA GLU A 68 -6.36 1.12 -7.08
C GLU A 68 -5.33 1.90 -6.24
N GLU A 69 -5.55 3.19 -6.05
CA GLU A 69 -4.72 4.07 -5.22
C GLU A 69 -4.74 3.64 -3.75
N ASN A 70 -5.85 3.05 -3.26
CA ASN A 70 -5.94 2.57 -1.88
C ASN A 70 -4.95 1.43 -1.62
N LEU A 71 -4.87 0.46 -2.53
CA LEU A 71 -3.91 -0.65 -2.41
C LEU A 71 -2.47 -0.17 -2.57
N SER A 72 -2.24 0.74 -3.53
CA SER A 72 -0.92 1.31 -3.77
C SER A 72 -0.40 2.12 -2.56
N PHE A 73 -1.29 2.81 -1.85
CA PHE A 73 -0.96 3.46 -0.58
C PHE A 73 -0.60 2.45 0.53
N VAL A 74 -1.35 1.35 0.65
CA VAL A 74 -1.06 0.27 1.64
C VAL A 74 0.32 -0.34 1.40
N GLU A 75 0.65 -0.68 0.15
CA GLU A 75 1.97 -1.20 -0.23
C GLU A 75 3.09 -0.21 0.05
N ALA A 76 2.86 1.07 -0.24
CA ALA A 76 3.82 2.13 0.04
C ALA A 76 4.09 2.27 1.55
N VAL A 77 3.05 2.19 2.38
CA VAL A 77 3.17 2.18 3.84
C VAL A 77 3.92 0.93 4.34
N ASP A 78 3.70 -0.24 3.75
CA ASP A 78 4.42 -1.46 4.10
C ASP A 78 5.89 -1.41 3.69
N LYS A 79 6.22 -0.81 2.54
CA LYS A 79 7.60 -0.50 2.16
C LYS A 79 8.24 0.46 3.16
N LEU A 80 7.54 1.53 3.55
CA LEU A 80 8.01 2.50 4.54
C LEU A 80 8.35 1.82 5.89
N LYS A 81 7.53 0.86 6.35
CA LYS A 81 7.78 0.09 7.58
C LYS A 81 9.07 -0.75 7.49
N LYS A 82 9.39 -1.28 6.31
CA LYS A 82 10.58 -2.13 6.06
C LYS A 82 11.87 -1.34 5.85
N MET A 83 11.80 -0.03 5.57
CA MET A 83 12.98 0.83 5.41
C MET A 83 13.75 0.99 6.73
N LYS A 84 15.07 0.82 6.64
CA LYS A 84 16.01 0.91 7.78
C LYS A 84 16.65 2.29 7.94
N ASN A 85 16.91 2.99 6.83
CA ASN A 85 17.52 4.31 6.84
C ASN A 85 16.50 5.36 7.32
N SER A 86 16.85 6.12 8.38
CA SER A 86 15.97 7.10 9.00
C SER A 86 15.67 8.30 8.10
N ASP A 87 16.63 8.76 7.29
CA ASP A 87 16.46 9.97 6.48
C ASP A 87 15.69 9.66 5.19
N GLU A 88 16.05 8.59 4.49
CA GLU A 88 15.27 8.09 3.33
C GLU A 88 13.83 7.77 3.73
N LYS A 89 13.62 7.21 4.92
CA LYS A 89 12.28 6.91 5.44
C LYS A 89 11.46 8.18 5.67
N LYS A 90 12.07 9.29 6.10
CA LYS A 90 11.35 10.58 6.26
C LYS A 90 10.97 11.17 4.92
N GLU A 91 11.88 11.09 3.94
CA GLU A 91 11.65 11.59 2.59
C GLU A 91 10.55 10.80 1.90
N TYR A 92 10.66 9.47 1.90
CA TYR A 92 9.65 8.58 1.36
C TYR A 92 8.29 8.74 2.04
N ALA A 93 8.25 8.96 3.36
CA ALA A 93 7.01 9.27 4.07
C ALA A 93 6.33 10.55 3.57
N LYS A 94 7.09 11.59 3.22
CA LYS A 94 6.53 12.83 2.66
C LYS A 94 6.00 12.60 1.25
N GLU A 95 6.77 11.88 0.43
CA GLU A 95 6.40 11.56 -0.95
C GLU A 95 5.07 10.80 -1.02
N ILE A 96 4.92 9.72 -0.24
CA ILE A 96 3.69 8.91 -0.29
C ILE A 96 2.47 9.69 0.21
N VAL A 97 2.64 10.59 1.19
CA VAL A 97 1.54 11.42 1.68
C VAL A 97 1.14 12.44 0.61
N GLN A 98 2.10 13.11 -0.03
CA GLN A 98 1.81 14.06 -1.11
C GLN A 98 1.17 13.38 -2.31
N LEU A 99 1.66 12.19 -2.67
CA LEU A 99 1.18 11.43 -3.81
C LEU A 99 -0.25 10.94 -3.62
N TYR A 100 -0.56 10.33 -2.47
CA TYR A 100 -1.83 9.62 -2.27
C TYR A 100 -2.91 10.45 -1.57
N SER A 101 -2.55 11.46 -0.77
CA SER A 101 -3.52 12.27 0.00
C SER A 101 -4.72 12.82 -0.80
N PRO A 102 -4.57 13.23 -2.08
CA PRO A 102 -5.72 13.72 -2.85
C PRO A 102 -6.70 12.61 -3.28
N TYR A 103 -6.24 11.36 -3.28
CA TYR A 103 -6.93 10.24 -3.93
C TYR A 103 -7.46 9.20 -2.94
N ILE A 104 -6.85 9.07 -1.75
CA ILE A 104 -7.28 8.12 -0.72
C ILE A 104 -8.32 8.72 0.22
N ASN A 105 -9.32 7.92 0.57
CA ASN A 105 -10.38 8.34 1.48
C ASN A 105 -9.95 8.17 2.94
N LEU A 106 -9.35 9.22 3.51
CA LEU A 106 -8.98 9.28 4.93
C LEU A 106 -9.81 10.32 5.66
N SER A 107 -10.11 10.04 6.93
CA SER A 107 -10.80 11.02 7.79
C SER A 107 -9.93 12.26 7.98
N SER A 108 -10.57 13.43 8.13
CA SER A 108 -9.87 14.69 8.39
C SER A 108 -9.00 14.63 9.67
N GLY A 109 -9.41 13.83 10.66
CA GLY A 109 -8.62 13.54 11.85
C GLY A 109 -7.34 12.76 11.54
N ALA A 110 -7.44 11.70 10.73
CA ALA A 110 -6.26 10.94 10.28
C ALA A 110 -5.31 11.80 9.44
N MET A 111 -5.86 12.60 8.51
CA MET A 111 -5.09 13.53 7.68
C MET A 111 -4.33 14.56 8.51
N LYS A 112 -4.95 15.14 9.54
CA LYS A 112 -4.28 16.06 10.48
C LYS A 112 -3.11 15.41 11.22
N VAL A 113 -3.24 14.13 11.59
CA VAL A 113 -2.16 13.40 12.26
C VAL A 113 -0.99 13.14 11.31
N ILE A 114 -1.30 12.74 10.07
CA ILE A 114 -0.32 12.44 9.02
C ILE A 114 0.42 13.71 8.58
N SER A 115 -0.30 14.83 8.43
CA SER A 115 0.29 16.12 8.04
C SER A 115 1.04 16.81 9.19
N ALA A 116 0.75 16.46 10.44
CA ALA A 116 1.48 16.98 11.59
C ALA A 116 2.88 16.36 11.68
N SER A 117 3.85 17.14 12.17
CA SER A 117 5.23 16.70 12.46
C SER A 117 5.32 15.49 13.41
N ARG A 118 4.20 15.07 14.00
CA ARG A 118 4.06 13.90 14.86
C ARG A 118 4.13 12.58 14.07
N PHE A 119 3.68 12.54 12.81
CA PHE A 119 3.80 11.36 11.95
C PHE A 119 5.27 11.01 11.66
N LEU A 120 6.10 12.00 11.29
CA LEU A 120 7.55 11.79 11.16
C LEU A 120 8.16 11.31 12.48
N LYS A 121 7.77 11.90 13.63
CA LYS A 121 8.28 11.47 14.94
C LYS A 121 7.97 10.00 15.27
N ILE A 122 6.83 9.45 14.86
CA ILE A 122 6.48 8.03 15.10
C ILE A 122 7.42 7.10 14.31
N TYR A 123 7.66 7.43 13.04
CA TYR A 123 8.47 6.60 12.14
C TYR A 123 9.98 6.77 12.32
N THR A 124 10.45 7.92 12.83
CA THR A 124 11.88 8.18 13.10
C THR A 124 12.31 7.75 14.50
N ASN A 125 11.42 7.81 15.49
CA ASN A 125 11.79 7.45 16.88
C ASN A 125 11.62 5.95 17.20
N SER A 126 11.02 5.15 16.31
CA SER A 126 10.99 3.68 16.52
C SER A 126 12.38 3.04 16.48
N CYS A 127 13.37 3.63 15.79
CA CYS A 127 14.78 3.21 15.92
C CYS A 127 15.41 3.65 17.25
N ALA A 128 15.06 4.83 17.77
CA ALA A 128 15.62 5.35 19.02
C ALA A 128 15.06 4.65 20.28
N TRP A 129 13.86 4.07 20.20
CA TRP A 129 13.27 3.34 21.32
C TRP A 129 13.85 1.93 21.50
N SER A 130 14.31 1.28 20.42
CA SER A 130 14.96 -0.03 20.48
C SER A 130 16.38 0.04 21.08
N MET A 131 17.12 1.12 20.84
CA MET A 131 18.46 1.31 21.43
C MET A 131 18.44 1.66 22.93
N LYS A 132 17.39 2.29 23.45
CA LYS A 132 17.31 2.65 24.88
C LYS A 132 16.91 1.50 25.80
N LYS A 133 16.34 0.41 25.29
CA LYS A 133 16.01 -0.79 26.10
C LYS A 133 17.13 -1.82 26.21
N GLY A 134 18.24 -1.63 25.49
CA GLY A 134 19.44 -2.48 25.57
C GLY A 134 20.56 -1.93 26.46
N MET A 135 20.40 -0.72 27.02
CA MET A 135 21.45 -0.04 27.80
C MET A 135 21.10 0.16 29.28
N TYR A 136 20.21 -0.70 29.78
CA TYR A 136 19.96 -0.98 31.19
C TYR A 136 19.75 -2.50 31.35
N ARG A 137 20.81 -3.25 31.08
CA ARG A 137 21.04 -4.60 31.63
C ARG A 137 22.52 -4.70 31.98
#